data_AF-A0A080ZVI2-F1
#
_entry.id   AF-A0A080ZVI2-F1
#
_cell.length_a   1.000
_cell.length_b   1.000
_cell.length_c   1.000
_cell.angle_alpha   90.00
_cell.angle_beta   90.00
_cell.angle_gamma   90.00
#
_symmetry.space_group_name_H-M   'P 1'
#
loop_
_entity.id
_entity.type
_entity.pdbx_description
1 polymer ?
#
loop_
_entity_poly.entity_id
_entity_poly.type
_entity_poly.pdbx_seq_one_letter_code
_entity_poly.pdbx_strand_id
1 'polypeptide(L)'
;MSSKRKCVQTPIEEKVKKLKSWQQNRHWTPTEAASELKVKTGTLLGWRKELSDASLSFVREPQLEEGRFRKSGAGPNHKLKSYESQVLEYFDSCMADGGKISRAELRQYCRQFPEFQLESD
;
A
#
# COMPACT_ATOMS: atom_id res chain seq x y z
N MET A 1 -16.55 -29.68 -2.78
CA MET A 1 -16.82 -28.22 -2.61
C MET A 1 -15.53 -27.54 -2.16
N SER A 2 -14.89 -26.75 -3.01
CA SER A 2 -13.63 -26.09 -2.66
C SER A 2 -13.94 -24.83 -1.84
N SER A 3 -13.71 -24.89 -0.53
CA SER A 3 -13.89 -23.73 0.35
C SER A 3 -12.88 -22.66 -0.05
N LYS A 4 -13.35 -21.58 -0.70
CA LYS A 4 -12.51 -20.44 -1.05
C LYS A 4 -11.84 -19.93 0.22
N ARG A 5 -10.52 -20.05 0.31
CA ARG A 5 -9.73 -19.51 1.43
C ARG A 5 -10.00 -18.01 1.51
N LYS A 6 -10.76 -17.56 2.52
CA LYS A 6 -10.93 -16.14 2.81
C LYS A 6 -9.57 -15.62 3.29
N CYS A 7 -8.91 -14.83 2.46
CA CYS A 7 -7.74 -14.06 2.87
C CYS A 7 -8.26 -12.92 3.76
N VAL A 8 -8.05 -13.03 5.07
CA VAL A 8 -8.37 -11.96 6.01
C VAL A 8 -7.20 -10.98 5.99
N GLN A 9 -7.43 -9.79 5.44
CA GLN A 9 -6.44 -8.71 5.50
C GLN A 9 -6.47 -8.08 6.90
N THR A 10 -5.29 -7.88 7.49
CA THR A 10 -5.15 -7.25 8.81
C THR A 10 -4.61 -5.82 8.64
N PRO A 11 -5.32 -4.78 9.12
CA PRO A 11 -4.86 -3.38 9.19
C PRO A 11 -3.43 -3.23 9.66
N ILE A 12 -2.67 -2.32 9.04
CA ILE A 12 -1.29 -2.04 9.47
C ILE A 12 -1.27 -1.62 10.94
N GLU A 13 -2.25 -0.83 11.39
CA GLU A 13 -2.43 -0.47 12.79
C GLU A 13 -2.59 -1.70 13.70
N GLU A 14 -3.42 -2.67 13.30
CA GLU A 14 -3.60 -3.95 14.01
C GLU A 14 -2.32 -4.78 14.00
N LYS A 15 -1.60 -4.85 12.88
CA LYS A 15 -0.28 -5.52 12.79
C LYS A 15 0.69 -4.89 13.79
N VAL A 16 0.83 -3.57 13.78
CA VAL A 16 1.74 -2.81 14.65
C VAL A 16 1.36 -2.97 16.11
N LYS A 17 0.07 -2.90 16.46
CA LYS A 17 -0.41 -3.14 17.83
C LYS A 17 0.02 -4.51 18.34
N LYS A 18 -0.17 -5.56 17.53
CA LYS A 18 0.23 -6.93 17.88
C LYS A 18 1.75 -7.08 18.00
N LEU A 19 2.52 -6.45 17.11
CA LEU A 19 3.98 -6.44 17.20
C LEU A 19 4.48 -5.68 18.44
N LYS A 20 3.87 -4.55 18.80
CA LYS A 20 4.17 -3.82 20.06
C LYS A 20 3.85 -4.68 21.29
N SER A 21 2.76 -5.45 21.28
CA SER A 21 2.45 -6.41 22.35
C SER A 21 3.49 -7.53 22.45
N TRP A 22 3.98 -8.05 21.31
CA TRP A 22 5.09 -9.02 21.33
C TRP A 22 6.40 -8.37 21.81
N GLN A 23 6.67 -7.13 21.42
CA GLN A 23 7.82 -6.37 21.89
C GLN A 23 7.80 -6.14 23.41
N GLN A 24 6.63 -5.94 24.02
CA GLN A 24 6.48 -5.84 25.48
C GLN A 24 6.69 -7.19 26.18
N ASN A 25 6.46 -8.30 25.47
CA ASN A 25 6.58 -9.66 25.98
C ASN A 25 7.70 -10.42 25.25
N ARG A 26 8.93 -9.89 25.32
CA ARG A 26 10.10 -10.46 24.61
C ARG A 26 10.44 -11.91 24.98
N HIS A 27 9.93 -12.39 26.12
CA HIS A 27 10.12 -13.77 26.56
C HIS A 27 9.30 -14.77 25.74
N TRP A 28 8.28 -14.32 25.01
CA TRP A 28 7.50 -15.19 24.14
C TRP A 28 8.32 -15.65 22.93
N THR A 29 8.35 -16.95 22.74
CA THR A 29 8.76 -17.56 21.48
C THR A 29 7.80 -17.14 20.36
N PRO A 30 8.23 -17.21 19.08
CA PRO A 30 7.34 -16.90 17.96
C PRO A 30 6.02 -17.67 17.95
N THR A 31 6.03 -18.92 18.44
CA THR A 31 4.85 -19.78 18.51
C THR A 31 3.89 -19.34 19.62
N GLU A 32 4.43 -19.00 20.81
CA GLU A 32 3.63 -18.48 21.91
C GLU A 32 3.02 -17.12 21.56
N ALA A 33 3.83 -16.21 21.01
CA ALA A 33 3.33 -14.91 20.56
C ALA A 33 2.25 -15.05 19.49
N ALA A 34 2.39 -15.99 18.56
CA ALA A 34 1.38 -16.29 17.55
C ALA A 34 0.07 -16.79 18.18
N SER A 35 0.16 -17.68 19.17
CA SER A 35 -0.98 -18.20 19.92
C SER A 35 -1.71 -17.09 20.69
N GLU A 36 -0.97 -16.32 21.49
CA GLU A 36 -1.52 -15.23 22.32
C GLU A 36 -2.14 -14.12 21.47
N LEU A 37 -1.49 -13.76 20.35
CA LEU A 37 -1.97 -12.71 19.44
C LEU A 37 -3.05 -13.22 18.47
N LYS A 38 -3.38 -14.52 18.51
CA LYS A 38 -4.33 -15.21 17.63
C LYS A 38 -4.01 -15.00 16.14
N VAL A 39 -2.74 -15.14 15.79
CA VAL A 39 -2.22 -15.01 14.41
C VAL A 39 -1.41 -16.25 14.08
N LYS A 40 -1.38 -16.67 12.81
CA LYS A 40 -0.51 -17.78 12.39
C LYS A 40 0.96 -17.36 12.54
N THR A 41 1.82 -18.25 13.03
CA THR A 41 3.25 -17.96 13.26
C THR A 41 3.93 -17.39 12.01
N GLY A 42 3.71 -17.99 10.84
CA GLY A 42 4.28 -17.48 9.58
C GLY A 42 3.77 -16.07 9.21
N THR A 43 2.52 -15.75 9.52
CA THR A 43 1.96 -14.42 9.30
C THR A 43 2.57 -13.39 10.25
N LEU A 44 2.70 -13.73 11.54
CA LEU A 44 3.31 -12.86 12.54
C LEU A 44 4.79 -12.58 12.22
N LEU A 45 5.55 -13.60 11.81
CA LEU A 45 6.93 -13.46 11.36
C LEU A 45 7.05 -12.63 10.09
N GLY A 46 6.11 -12.77 9.15
CA GLY A 46 6.01 -11.93 7.96
C GLY A 46 5.86 -10.46 8.32
N TRP A 47 4.94 -10.13 9.23
CA TRP A 47 4.76 -8.76 9.72
C TRP A 47 6.00 -8.25 10.44
N ARG A 48 6.66 -9.08 11.26
CA ARG A 48 7.92 -8.70 11.93
C ARG A 48 8.98 -8.30 10.91
N LYS A 49 9.14 -9.04 9.82
CA LYS A 49 10.11 -8.71 8.75
C LYS A 49 9.76 -7.42 8.01
N GLU A 50 8.46 -7.13 7.86
CA GLU A 50 7.94 -5.96 7.13
C GLU A 50 8.02 -4.67 7.96
N LEU A 51 7.69 -4.76 9.25
CA LEU A 51 7.39 -3.61 10.11
C LEU A 51 8.34 -3.47 11.32
N SER A 52 9.32 -4.35 11.47
CA SER A 52 10.24 -4.39 12.61
C SER A 52 11.60 -4.96 12.19
N ASP A 53 12.55 -4.95 13.11
CA ASP A 53 13.77 -5.75 13.01
C ASP A 53 13.59 -7.15 13.63
N ALA A 54 14.60 -8.02 13.44
CA ALA A 54 14.57 -9.38 13.96
C ALA A 54 14.48 -9.45 15.50
N SER A 55 14.97 -8.42 16.19
CA SER A 55 15.02 -8.36 17.65
C SER A 55 13.79 -7.69 18.30
N LEU A 56 12.84 -7.18 17.50
CA LEU A 56 11.73 -6.33 17.99
C LEU A 56 12.28 -5.16 18.83
N SER A 57 13.42 -4.59 18.43
CA SER A 57 13.97 -3.37 19.05
C SER A 57 13.15 -2.15 18.67
N PHE A 58 12.61 -2.15 17.46
CA PHE A 58 11.79 -1.08 16.91
C PHE A 58 10.64 -1.65 16.08
N VAL A 59 9.44 -1.10 16.27
CA VAL A 59 8.28 -1.36 15.41
C VAL A 59 7.90 -0.07 14.71
N ARG A 60 7.92 -0.09 13.37
CA ARG A 60 7.56 1.05 12.53
C ARG A 60 6.13 1.47 12.82
N GLU A 61 5.94 2.74 13.14
CA GLU A 61 4.60 3.28 13.32
C GLU A 61 3.90 3.40 11.96
N PRO A 62 2.59 3.07 11.90
CA PRO A 62 1.84 3.22 10.67
C PRO A 62 1.81 4.72 10.32
N GLN A 63 2.33 5.09 9.14
CA GLN A 63 2.03 6.41 8.62
C GLN A 63 0.55 6.43 8.24
N LEU A 64 -0.17 7.50 8.59
CA LEU A 64 -1.63 7.64 8.42
C LEU A 64 -2.13 7.33 6.99
N GLU A 65 -1.26 7.46 5.99
CA GLU A 65 -1.53 7.14 4.58
C GLU A 65 -1.47 5.63 4.26
N GLU A 66 -0.69 4.84 5.00
CA GLU A 66 -0.38 3.42 4.68
C GLU A 66 -1.54 2.46 5.04
N GLY A 67 -2.51 2.91 5.84
CA GLY A 67 -3.64 2.10 6.33
C GLY A 67 -4.80 1.90 5.34
N ARG A 68 -4.78 2.56 4.17
CA ARG A 68 -5.85 2.42 3.18
C ARG A 68 -5.73 1.09 2.44
N PHE A 69 -6.44 0.07 2.91
CA PHE A 69 -6.74 -1.06 2.03
C PHE A 69 -7.54 -0.60 0.84
N ARG A 70 -7.21 -1.17 -0.33
CA ARG A 70 -8.03 -0.97 -1.51
C ARG A 70 -9.43 -1.51 -1.22
N LYS A 71 -10.45 -0.76 -1.67
CA LYS A 71 -11.83 -1.26 -1.61
C LYS A 71 -11.86 -2.65 -2.26
N SER A 72 -12.56 -3.58 -1.63
CA SER A 72 -12.75 -4.91 -2.20
C SER A 72 -13.28 -4.78 -3.63
N GLY A 73 -12.62 -5.45 -4.59
CA GLY A 73 -12.97 -5.36 -6.01
C GLY A 73 -12.26 -4.28 -6.83
N ALA A 74 -11.33 -3.51 -6.25
CA ALA A 74 -10.60 -2.43 -6.96
C ALA A 74 -9.62 -2.90 -8.08
N GLY A 75 -9.62 -4.18 -8.42
CA GLY A 75 -8.72 -4.76 -9.43
C GLY A 75 -7.24 -4.75 -9.04
N PRO A 76 -6.36 -5.22 -9.94
CA PRO A 76 -4.90 -5.15 -9.77
C PRO A 76 -4.39 -3.72 -9.61
N ASN A 77 -3.17 -3.55 -9.08
CA ASN A 77 -2.54 -2.22 -9.11
C ASN A 77 -2.34 -1.82 -10.57
N HIS A 78 -2.81 -0.62 -10.92
CA HIS A 78 -2.47 -0.04 -12.21
C HIS A 78 -0.97 0.22 -12.22
N LYS A 79 -0.27 -0.37 -13.19
CA LYS A 79 1.15 -0.11 -13.41
C LYS A 79 1.23 1.08 -14.33
N LEU A 80 1.57 2.24 -13.76
CA LEU A 80 1.84 3.47 -14.49
C LEU A 80 2.81 3.18 -15.63
N LYS A 81 2.36 3.42 -16.86
CA LYS A 81 3.22 3.36 -18.04
C LYS A 81 3.98 4.68 -18.17
N SER A 82 5.08 4.67 -18.93
CA SER A 82 5.94 5.85 -19.11
C SER A 82 5.17 7.09 -19.57
N TYR A 83 4.26 6.95 -20.55
CA TYR A 83 3.46 8.06 -21.05
C TYR A 83 2.50 8.65 -20.00
N GLU A 84 1.98 7.83 -19.08
CA GLU A 84 1.12 8.30 -17.99
C GLU A 84 1.95 9.01 -16.93
N SER A 85 3.15 8.49 -16.59
CA SER A 85 4.07 9.15 -15.67
C SER A 85 4.47 10.54 -16.18
N GLN A 86 4.78 10.69 -17.47
CA GLN A 86 5.14 11.98 -18.06
C GLN A 86 4.01 13.01 -17.99
N VAL A 87 2.75 12.57 -18.17
CA VAL A 87 1.58 13.43 -17.99
C VAL A 87 1.41 13.86 -16.54
N LEU A 88 1.66 12.96 -15.57
CA LEU A 88 1.61 13.31 -14.15
C LEU A 88 2.72 14.29 -13.78
N GLU A 89 3.96 14.06 -14.22
CA GLU A 89 5.08 14.98 -13.99
C GLU A 89 4.80 16.37 -14.56
N TYR A 90 4.23 16.44 -15.77
CA TYR A 90 3.81 17.70 -16.36
C TYR A 90 2.71 18.38 -15.53
N PHE A 91 1.68 17.64 -15.12
CA PHE A 91 0.63 18.16 -14.26
C PHE A 91 1.19 18.72 -12.94
N ASP A 92 2.04 17.95 -12.26
CA ASP A 92 2.66 18.35 -11.00
C ASP A 92 3.52 19.61 -11.18
N SER A 93 4.26 19.71 -12.29
CA SER A 93 5.04 20.91 -12.64
C SER A 93 4.18 22.14 -12.84
N CYS A 94 2.99 22.01 -13.43
CA CYS A 94 2.05 23.10 -13.63
C CYS A 94 1.31 23.51 -12.34
N MET A 95 1.22 22.61 -11.36
CA MET A 95 0.59 22.86 -10.07
C MET A 95 1.59 23.37 -9.02
N ALA A 96 2.89 23.26 -9.29
CA ALA A 96 3.94 23.85 -8.45
C ALA A 96 3.77 25.37 -8.33
N ASP A 97 4.19 25.92 -7.18
CA ASP A 97 4.15 27.36 -6.88
C ASP A 97 2.78 28.04 -7.07
N GLY A 98 1.69 27.30 -6.82
CA GLY A 98 0.32 27.81 -6.90
C GLY A 98 -0.22 27.94 -8.34
N GLY A 99 0.46 27.29 -9.29
CA GLY A 99 0.03 27.24 -10.67
C GLY A 99 -1.32 26.53 -10.86
N LYS A 100 -1.93 26.74 -12.02
CA LYS A 100 -3.21 26.16 -12.42
C LYS A 100 -3.10 25.71 -13.86
N ILE A 101 -3.59 24.52 -14.14
CA ILE A 101 -3.74 24.00 -15.49
C ILE A 101 -5.21 23.66 -15.74
N SER A 102 -5.74 24.08 -16.88
CA SER A 102 -7.08 23.71 -17.30
C SER A 102 -7.13 22.28 -17.82
N ARG A 103 -8.31 21.67 -17.76
CA ARG A 103 -8.56 20.36 -18.38
C ARG A 103 -8.26 20.35 -19.88
N ALA A 104 -8.45 21.49 -20.57
CA ALA A 104 -8.21 21.59 -22.00
C ALA A 104 -6.70 21.52 -22.32
N GLU A 105 -5.89 22.27 -21.57
CA GLU A 105 -4.43 22.28 -21.70
C GLU A 105 -3.83 20.91 -21.36
N LEU A 106 -4.28 20.28 -20.27
CA LEU A 106 -3.81 18.94 -19.90
C LEU A 106 -4.17 17.92 -21.00
N ARG A 107 -5.38 17.99 -21.57
CA ARG A 107 -5.77 17.15 -22.71
C ARG A 107 -4.92 17.40 -23.94
N GLN A 108 -4.54 18.65 -24.21
CA GLN A 108 -3.66 18.98 -25.32
C GLN A 108 -2.28 18.39 -25.13
N TYR A 109 -1.76 18.40 -23.90
CA TYR A 109 -0.50 17.73 -23.57
C TYR A 109 -0.61 16.20 -23.74
N CYS A 110 -1.68 15.58 -23.25
CA CYS A 110 -1.94 14.15 -23.46
C CYS A 110 -1.94 13.75 -24.94
N ARG A 111 -2.48 14.60 -25.83
CA ARG A 111 -2.53 14.31 -27.28
C ARG A 111 -1.16 14.14 -27.95
N GLN A 112 -0.06 14.52 -27.30
CA GLN A 112 1.29 14.27 -27.82
C GLN A 112 1.66 12.78 -27.78
N PHE A 113 0.98 11.99 -26.93
CA PHE A 113 1.17 10.55 -26.83
C PHE A 113 0.11 9.82 -27.66
N PRO A 114 0.51 8.96 -28.61
CA PRO A 114 -0.41 8.15 -29.41
C PRO A 114 -1.40 7.34 -28.54
N GLU A 115 -0.98 6.90 -27.36
CA GLU A 115 -1.79 6.10 -26.44
C GLU A 115 -2.99 6.84 -25.84
N PHE A 116 -2.97 8.17 -25.86
CA PHE A 116 -4.11 9.00 -25.44
C PHE A 116 -4.94 9.52 -26.62
N GLN A 117 -4.49 9.31 -27.85
CA GLN A 117 -5.27 9.58 -29.04
C GLN A 117 -6.27 8.43 -29.20
N LEU A 118 -7.42 8.55 -28.54
CA LEU A 118 -8.54 7.65 -28.79
C LEU A 118 -8.89 7.77 -30.28
N GLU A 119 -8.80 6.66 -31.01
CA GLU A 119 -9.38 6.56 -32.35
C GLU A 119 -10.85 6.99 -32.21
N SER A 120 -11.19 8.07 -32.91
CA SER A 120 -12.56 8.54 -32.96
C SER A 120 -13.29 7.59 -33.91
N ASP A 121 -13.98 6.60 -33.36
CA ASP A 121 -15.02 5.85 -34.08
C ASP A 121 -16.26 6.75 -34.26
#